data_AF-A0A375H0E4-F1
#
_entry.id   AF-A0A375H0E4-F1
#
_cell.length_a   1.000
_cell.length_b   1.000
_cell.length_c   1.000
_cell.angle_alpha   90.00
_cell.angle_beta   90.00
_cell.angle_gamma   90.00
#
_symmetry.space_group_name_H-M   'P 1'
#
loop_
_entity.id
_entity.type
_entity.pdbx_description
1 polymer ?
#
loop_
_entity_poly.entity_id
_entity_poly.type
_entity_poly.pdbx_seq_one_letter_code
_entity_poly.pdbx_strand_id
1 'polypeptide(L)'
;MRLLLDEVMLVPSLPLHLPRPADASLRQICDTIAGAPDTALTLADWGARLSLDPKTIQRRFARETGMTFGQWRQQARLLAALEKLAAGSKVVDVALDLGYDSPSAFATMFRRQFGVPPSAFFR
;
A
#
# COMPACT_ATOMS: atom_id res chain seq x y z
N MET A 1 -39.96 -24.16 -2.57
CA MET A 1 -39.14 -24.38 -1.35
C MET A 1 -38.15 -23.23 -1.26
N ARG A 2 -37.93 -22.75 -0.04
CA ARG A 2 -37.49 -21.40 0.38
C ARG A 2 -36.11 -20.98 -0.15
N LEU A 3 -36.00 -19.69 -0.50
CA LEU A 3 -34.74 -18.97 -0.71
C LEU A 3 -33.80 -19.16 0.50
N LEU A 4 -32.56 -19.57 0.23
CA LEU A 4 -31.38 -19.29 1.05
C LEU A 4 -30.20 -19.15 0.07
N LEU A 5 -30.20 -18.09 -0.74
CA LEU A 5 -28.94 -17.58 -1.29
C LEU A 5 -28.32 -16.81 -0.13
N ASP A 6 -27.57 -17.57 0.66
CA ASP A 6 -26.79 -17.08 1.78
C ASP A 6 -25.96 -15.87 1.35
N GLU A 7 -25.95 -14.91 2.26
CA GLU A 7 -25.25 -13.65 2.21
C GLU A 7 -23.88 -13.82 1.54
N VAL A 8 -23.77 -13.35 0.30
CA VAL A 8 -22.48 -12.89 -0.22
C VAL A 8 -22.13 -11.69 0.65
N MET A 9 -21.52 -11.98 1.81
CA MET A 9 -20.76 -11.01 2.56
C MET A 9 -19.84 -10.35 1.53
N LEU A 10 -20.15 -9.10 1.21
CA LEU A 10 -19.27 -8.18 0.53
C LEU A 10 -18.09 -7.96 1.49
N VAL A 11 -17.22 -8.96 1.59
CA VAL A 11 -15.84 -8.72 1.97
C VAL A 11 -15.40 -7.69 0.93
N PRO A 12 -15.09 -6.44 1.31
CA PRO A 12 -14.58 -5.49 0.35
C PRO A 12 -13.39 -6.19 -0.28
N SER A 13 -13.45 -6.45 -1.58
CA SER A 13 -12.37 -7.11 -2.30
C SER A 13 -11.13 -6.28 -2.03
N LEU A 14 -10.30 -6.71 -1.07
CA LEU A 14 -9.14 -5.94 -0.69
C LEU A 14 -8.34 -5.82 -2.00
N PRO A 15 -8.05 -4.60 -2.48
CA PRO A 15 -7.17 -4.47 -3.63
C PRO A 15 -5.77 -4.79 -3.13
N LEU A 16 -5.48 -6.07 -2.89
CA LEU A 16 -4.17 -6.59 -2.50
C LEU A 16 -3.25 -6.70 -3.72
N HIS A 17 -3.73 -6.30 -4.89
CA HIS A 17 -2.98 -6.37 -6.12
C HIS A 17 -2.12 -5.12 -6.30
N LEU A 18 -0.82 -5.26 -6.10
CA LEU A 18 0.18 -4.23 -6.37
C LEU A 18 0.67 -4.36 -7.83
N PRO A 19 0.20 -3.53 -8.78
CA PRO A 19 0.54 -3.70 -10.18
C PRO A 19 2.04 -3.47 -10.40
N ARG A 20 2.70 -4.40 -11.10
CA ARG A 20 4.11 -4.27 -11.44
C ARG A 20 4.26 -3.60 -12.81
N PRO A 21 4.96 -2.46 -12.91
CA PRO A 21 5.15 -1.77 -14.19
C PRO A 21 6.08 -2.54 -15.15
N ALA A 22 5.93 -2.28 -16.44
CA ALA A 22 6.75 -2.88 -17.51
C ALA A 22 8.02 -2.07 -17.82
N ASP A 23 8.04 -0.77 -17.48
CA ASP A 23 9.22 0.07 -17.53
C ASP A 23 10.22 -0.29 -16.40
N ALA A 24 11.49 -0.44 -16.75
CA ALA A 24 12.53 -0.87 -15.81
C ALA A 24 12.81 0.17 -14.72
N SER A 25 12.77 1.45 -15.05
CA SER A 25 12.98 2.54 -14.09
C SER A 25 11.82 2.61 -13.10
N LEU A 26 10.57 2.41 -13.56
CA LEU A 26 9.43 2.31 -12.66
C LEU A 26 9.47 1.05 -11.78
N ARG A 27 9.91 -0.09 -12.33
CA ARG A 27 10.11 -1.30 -11.51
C ARG A 27 11.11 -1.06 -10.39
N GLN A 28 12.22 -0.38 -10.66
CA GLN A 28 13.20 -0.03 -9.64
C GLN A 28 12.58 0.79 -8.50
N ILE A 29 11.71 1.76 -8.83
CA ILE A 29 10.97 2.52 -7.82
C ILE A 29 10.09 1.59 -6.98
N CYS A 30 9.30 0.74 -7.64
CA CYS A 30 8.40 -0.21 -6.99
C CYS A 30 9.15 -1.17 -6.07
N ASP A 31 10.21 -1.80 -6.56
CA ASP A 31 11.00 -2.79 -5.84
C ASP A 31 11.70 -2.14 -4.63
N THR A 32 12.16 -0.89 -4.76
CA THR A 32 12.75 -0.15 -3.62
C THR A 32 11.71 0.15 -2.54
N ILE A 33 10.51 0.60 -2.92
CA ILE A 33 9.45 0.88 -1.95
C ILE A 33 8.93 -0.41 -1.30
N ALA A 34 8.84 -1.51 -2.05
CA ALA A 34 8.44 -2.81 -1.50
C ALA A 34 9.48 -3.34 -0.50
N GLY A 35 10.78 -3.14 -0.78
CA GLY A 35 11.86 -3.54 0.12
C GLY A 35 12.04 -2.63 1.35
N ALA A 36 11.68 -1.35 1.22
CA ALA A 36 11.74 -0.36 2.31
C ALA A 36 10.48 0.53 2.31
N PRO A 37 9.35 0.06 2.85
CA PRO A 37 8.07 0.77 2.77
C PRO A 37 8.04 2.13 3.49
N ASP A 38 8.86 2.31 4.52
CA ASP A 38 9.05 3.55 5.29
C ASP A 38 9.76 4.66 4.50
N THR A 39 10.42 4.30 3.38
CA THR A 39 11.16 5.22 2.51
C THR A 39 10.41 6.54 2.25
N ALA A 40 11.06 7.65 2.62
CA ALA A 40 10.53 9.00 2.46
C ALA A 40 10.77 9.62 1.07
N LEU A 41 11.36 8.86 0.13
CA LEU A 41 11.68 9.36 -1.21
C LEU A 41 10.44 9.87 -1.95
N THR A 42 10.56 11.11 -2.41
CA THR A 42 9.58 11.81 -3.21
C THR A 42 9.79 11.53 -4.70
N LEU A 43 8.81 11.92 -5.53
CA LEU A 43 9.00 11.89 -6.98
C LEU A 43 10.15 12.79 -7.46
N ALA A 44 10.48 13.85 -6.71
CA ALA A 44 11.63 14.70 -7.01
C ALA A 44 12.94 13.95 -6.78
N ASP A 45 13.05 13.21 -5.68
CA ASP A 45 14.22 12.37 -5.38
C ASP A 45 14.39 11.27 -6.43
N TRP A 46 13.29 10.62 -6.82
CA TRP A 46 13.31 9.63 -7.91
C TRP A 46 13.68 10.25 -9.25
N GLY A 47 13.18 11.47 -9.53
CA GLY A 47 13.53 12.23 -10.71
C GLY A 47 15.03 12.52 -10.79
N ALA A 48 15.63 12.97 -9.70
CA ALA A 48 17.07 13.19 -9.60
C ALA A 48 17.87 11.89 -9.81
N ARG A 49 17.45 10.79 -9.19
CA ARG A 49 18.12 9.48 -9.30
C ARG A 49 18.06 8.86 -10.69
N LEU A 50 16.93 9.05 -11.39
CA LEU A 50 16.66 8.44 -12.69
C LEU A 50 16.87 9.40 -13.86
N SER A 51 17.28 10.65 -13.60
CA SER A 51 17.35 11.73 -14.59
C SER A 51 16.05 11.92 -15.36
N LEU A 52 14.92 11.86 -14.65
CA LEU A 52 13.58 12.02 -15.18
C LEU A 52 12.85 13.19 -14.51
N ASP A 53 12.01 13.88 -15.27
CA ASP A 53 11.11 14.85 -14.67
C ASP A 53 10.05 14.15 -13.77
N PRO A 54 9.77 14.66 -12.55
CA PRO A 54 8.79 14.09 -11.64
C PRO A 54 7.39 13.89 -12.25
N LYS A 55 6.94 14.82 -13.11
CA LYS A 55 5.66 14.69 -13.83
C LYS A 55 5.71 13.57 -14.86
N THR A 56 6.88 13.35 -15.47
CA THR A 56 7.09 12.21 -16.38
C THR A 56 6.98 10.89 -15.62
N ILE A 57 7.61 10.78 -14.45
CA ILE A 57 7.48 9.59 -13.60
C ILE A 57 6.01 9.38 -13.24
N GLN A 58 5.34 10.38 -12.68
CA GLN A 58 3.93 10.31 -12.28
C GLN A 58 3.01 9.84 -13.44
N ARG A 59 3.17 10.42 -14.63
CA ARG A 59 2.37 10.07 -15.80
C ARG A 59 2.63 8.64 -16.26
N ARG A 60 3.88 8.19 -16.31
CA ARG A 60 4.23 6.81 -16.68
C ARG A 60 3.69 5.83 -15.64
N PHE A 61 3.81 6.17 -14.35
CA PHE A 61 3.30 5.38 -13.24
C PHE A 61 1.79 5.14 -13.36
N ALA A 62 1.02 6.21 -13.57
CA ALA A 62 -0.43 6.13 -13.77
C ALA A 62 -0.81 5.32 -15.00
N ARG A 63 -0.08 5.48 -16.11
CA ARG A 63 -0.33 4.73 -17.34
C ARG A 63 -0.10 3.22 -17.18
N GLU A 64 0.94 2.82 -16.45
CA GLU A 64 1.33 1.40 -16.36
C GLU A 64 0.70 0.66 -15.18
N THR A 65 0.38 1.36 -14.09
CA THR A 65 -0.19 0.75 -12.89
C THR A 65 -1.67 1.07 -12.69
N GLY A 66 -2.21 2.06 -13.41
CA GLY A 66 -3.55 2.60 -13.17
C GLY A 66 -3.65 3.45 -11.90
N MET A 67 -2.52 3.74 -11.23
CA MET A 67 -2.47 4.41 -9.94
C MET A 67 -1.48 5.57 -9.94
N THR A 68 -1.76 6.59 -9.14
CA THR A 68 -0.75 7.60 -8.80
C THR A 68 0.36 6.98 -7.96
N PHE A 69 1.57 7.57 -7.99
CA PHE A 69 2.68 7.12 -7.15
C PHE A 69 2.30 7.04 -5.66
N GLY A 70 1.56 8.03 -5.15
CA GLY A 70 1.13 8.07 -3.76
C GLY A 70 0.17 6.93 -3.41
N GLN A 71 -0.81 6.65 -4.27
CA GLN A 71 -1.74 5.52 -4.10
C GLN A 71 -0.99 4.18 -4.09
N TRP A 72 -0.10 3.98 -5.06
CA TRP A 72 0.68 2.74 -5.14
C TRP A 72 1.57 2.56 -3.90
N ARG A 73 2.25 3.62 -3.45
CA ARG A 73 3.07 3.58 -2.22
C ARG A 73 2.24 3.27 -0.99
N GLN A 74 1.06 3.87 -0.87
CA GLN A 74 0.14 3.60 0.24
C GLN A 74 -0.32 2.14 0.24
N GLN A 75 -0.63 1.59 -0.94
CA GLN A 75 -1.05 0.20 -1.08
C GLN A 75 0.08 -0.79 -0.78
N ALA A 76 1.32 -0.48 -1.19
CA ALA A 76 2.50 -1.25 -0.81
C ALA A 76 2.70 -1.29 0.71
N ARG A 77 2.56 -0.13 1.39
CA ARG A 77 2.64 -0.06 2.86
C ARG A 77 1.54 -0.88 3.53
N LEU A 78 0.32 -0.84 3.00
CA LEU A 78 -0.81 -1.62 3.51
C LEU A 78 -0.58 -3.12 3.40
N LEU A 79 -0.05 -3.58 2.26
CA LEU A 79 0.32 -4.98 2.06
C LEU A 79 1.39 -5.44 3.05
N ALA A 80 2.47 -4.67 3.19
CA ALA A 80 3.51 -4.96 4.17
C ALA A 80 2.97 -4.97 5.62
N ALA A 81 2.01 -4.08 5.93
CA ALA A 81 1.30 -4.10 7.21
C ALA A 81 0.52 -5.40 7.42
N LEU A 82 -0.25 -5.82 6.42
CA LEU A 82 -1.04 -7.05 6.51
C LEU A 82 -0.15 -8.28 6.70
N GLU A 83 0.96 -8.37 5.97
CA GLU A 83 1.94 -9.44 6.12
C GLU A 83 2.51 -9.49 7.55
N LYS A 84 2.96 -8.34 8.08
CA LYS A 84 3.51 -8.26 9.45
C LYS A 84 2.48 -8.58 10.52
N LEU A 85 1.25 -8.07 10.37
CA LEU A 85 0.16 -8.32 11.32
C LEU A 85 -0.30 -9.78 11.29
N ALA A 86 -0.40 -10.39 10.10
CA ALA A 86 -0.69 -11.82 9.95
C ALA A 86 0.40 -12.70 10.59
N ALA A 87 1.65 -12.25 10.57
CA ALA A 87 2.77 -12.89 11.28
C ALA A 87 2.76 -12.66 12.81
N GLY A 88 1.77 -11.94 13.35
CA GLY A 88 1.61 -11.70 14.79
C GLY A 88 2.38 -10.50 15.33
N SER A 89 2.91 -9.63 14.47
CA SER A 89 3.59 -8.40 14.91
C SER A 89 2.61 -7.46 15.62
N LYS A 90 3.09 -6.72 16.63
CA LYS A 90 2.25 -5.76 17.34
C LYS A 90 1.93 -4.57 16.43
N VAL A 91 0.70 -4.06 16.53
CA VAL A 91 0.23 -2.90 15.74
C VAL A 91 1.17 -1.68 15.85
N VAL A 92 1.74 -1.45 17.04
CA VAL A 92 2.67 -0.35 17.29
C VAL A 92 3.96 -0.52 16.48
N ASP A 93 4.55 -1.72 16.51
CA ASP A 93 5.79 -2.04 15.79
C ASP A 93 5.56 -1.89 14.27
N VAL A 94 4.43 -2.41 13.77
CA VAL A 94 4.04 -2.26 12.35
C VAL A 94 3.88 -0.80 11.94
N ALA A 95 3.29 0.04 12.79
CA ALA A 95 3.13 1.46 12.48
C ALA A 95 4.48 2.18 12.34
N LEU A 96 5.42 1.90 13.25
CA LEU A 96 6.75 2.50 13.24
C LEU A 96 7.57 1.99 12.03
N ASP A 97 7.56 0.69 11.77
CA ASP A 97 8.26 0.06 10.65
C ASP A 97 7.80 0.56 9.27
N LEU A 98 6.57 1.07 9.17
CA LEU A 98 6.02 1.61 7.91
C LEU A 98 6.15 3.14 7.83
N GLY A 99 6.80 3.77 8.80
CA GLY A 99 7.06 5.20 8.84
C GLY A 99 5.82 6.06 9.11
N TYR A 100 4.91 5.59 9.96
CA TYR A 100 3.81 6.42 10.48
C TYR A 100 4.26 7.17 11.74
N ASP A 101 3.85 8.43 11.87
CA ASP A 101 4.18 9.28 13.02
C ASP A 101 3.62 8.74 14.35
N SER A 102 2.57 7.92 14.29
CA SER A 102 2.00 7.26 15.46
C SER A 102 1.18 6.01 15.11
N PRO A 103 1.00 5.07 16.06
CA PRO A 103 0.10 3.93 15.91
C PRO A 103 -1.35 4.36 15.61
N SER A 104 -1.80 5.50 16.15
CA SER A 104 -3.14 6.04 15.89
C SER A 104 -3.30 6.55 14.45
N ALA A 105 -2.26 7.14 13.87
CA ALA A 105 -2.26 7.55 12.46
C ALA A 105 -2.36 6.32 11.54
N PHE A 106 -1.59 5.28 11.84
CA PHE A 106 -1.69 3.99 11.13
C PHE A 106 -3.09 3.37 11.28
N ALA A 107 -3.62 3.27 12.50
CA ALA A 107 -4.93 2.68 12.75
C ALA A 107 -6.06 3.44 12.02
N THR A 108 -5.97 4.77 11.95
CA THR A 108 -6.92 5.61 11.20
C THR A 108 -6.85 5.32 9.71
N MET A 109 -5.64 5.26 9.15
CA MET A 109 -5.42 4.94 7.73
C MET A 109 -5.91 3.52 7.39
N PHE A 110 -5.55 2.54 8.22
CA PHE A 110 -5.96 1.14 8.07
C PHE A 110 -7.48 1.00 8.12
N ARG A 111 -8.15 1.64 9.09
CA ARG A 111 -9.61 1.63 9.20
C ARG A 111 -10.30 2.29 8.01
N ARG A 112 -9.75 3.38 7.47
CA ARG A 112 -10.29 4.00 6.25
C ARG A 112 -10.26 3.04 5.06
N GLN A 113 -9.25 2.17 5.00
CA GLN A 113 -9.10 1.21 3.91
C GLN A 113 -9.93 -0.07 4.10
N PHE A 114 -10.01 -0.59 5.33
CA PHE A 114 -10.58 -1.92 5.61
C PHE A 114 -11.85 -1.90 6.47
N GLY A 115 -12.35 -0.73 6.85
CA GLY A 115 -13.55 -0.56 7.67
C GLY A 115 -13.35 -0.83 9.17
N VAL A 116 -12.34 -1.63 9.53
CA VAL A 116 -12.03 -2.04 10.92
C VAL A 116 -10.59 -1.67 11.30
N PRO A 117 -10.29 -1.46 12.60
CA PRO A 117 -8.92 -1.22 13.06
C PRO A 117 -8.06 -2.50 12.93
N PRO A 118 -6.72 -2.36 12.84
CA PRO A 118 -5.81 -3.48 12.63
C PRO A 118 -5.88 -4.54 13.75
N SER A 119 -6.15 -4.14 14.99
CA SER A 119 -6.31 -5.05 16.13
C SER A 119 -7.53 -5.96 16.06
N ALA A 120 -8.53 -5.60 15.24
CA ALA A 120 -9.75 -6.39 15.04
C ALA A 120 -9.75 -7.16 13.71
N PHE A 121 -8.77 -6.90 12.82
CA PHE A 121 -8.77 -7.44 11.46
C PHE A 121 -8.37 -8.92 11.39
N PHE A 122 -7.42 -9.36 12.22
CA PHE A 122 -6.90 -10.74 12.26
C PHE A 122 -7.39 -11.53 13.49
N ARG A 123 -8.47 -11.08 14.14
CA ARG A 123 -9.00 -11.70 15.34
C ARG A 123 -9.94 -12.86 15.03
#